data_AF-A0A346NQW8-F1
#
_entry.id   AF-A0A346NQW8-F1
#
_cell.length_a   1.000
_cell.length_b   1.000
_cell.length_c   1.000
_cell.angle_alpha   90.00
_cell.angle_beta   90.00
_cell.angle_gamma   90.00
#
_symmetry.space_group_name_H-M   'P 1'
#
loop_
_entity.id
_entity.type
_entity.pdbx_description
1 polymer ?
#
loop_
_entity_poly.entity_id
_entity_poly.type
_entity_poly.pdbx_seq_one_letter_code
_entity_poly.pdbx_strand_id
1 'polypeptide(L)'
;MSVATDAILDAVQNMLVHTANLAKYFWETNKGQHKIHRKRAQNLRKVFDVSNNSVLKNKDLRNHLEHLDENIDKYLWSKPIVGRIFPAYVGPEMVRDNVPYHFFRAFFTDSGTFESLGLRFEMQPIVDELYSLYRRSFGETKT
;
A
#
# COMPACT_ATOMS: atom_id res chain seq x y z
N MET A 1 4.79 6.71 22.29
CA MET A 1 5.24 5.71 21.28
C MET A 1 6.70 5.99 20.97
N SER A 2 7.47 5.00 20.52
CA SER A 2 8.90 5.24 20.26
C SER A 2 9.06 6.06 18.97
N VAL A 3 9.99 7.03 18.97
CA VAL A 3 10.32 7.84 17.78
C VAL A 3 10.67 6.95 16.57
N ALA A 4 11.31 5.81 16.83
CA ALA A 4 11.66 4.84 15.78
C ALA A 4 10.43 4.15 15.17
N THR A 5 9.43 3.82 15.99
CA THR A 5 8.17 3.19 15.52
C THR A 5 7.46 4.10 14.54
N ASP A 6 7.28 5.37 14.91
CA ASP A 6 6.60 6.34 14.04
C ASP A 6 7.40 6.60 12.76
N ALA A 7 8.72 6.75 12.85
CA ALA A 7 9.58 6.94 11.68
C ALA A 7 9.50 5.77 10.67
N ILE A 8 9.46 4.52 11.16
CA ILE A 8 9.32 3.34 10.30
C ILE A 8 7.95 3.32 9.63
N LEU A 9 6.88 3.54 10.39
CA LEU A 9 5.52 3.52 9.86
C LEU A 9 5.28 4.64 8.86
N ASP A 10 5.81 5.83 9.13
CA ASP A 10 5.73 6.97 8.23
C ASP A 10 6.53 6.70 6.94
N ALA A 11 7.71 6.07 7.03
CA ALA A 11 8.47 5.66 5.84
C ALA A 11 7.72 4.62 4.99
N VAL A 12 7.13 3.59 5.63
CA VAL A 12 6.33 2.57 4.95
C VAL A 12 5.11 3.20 4.29
N GLN A 13 4.36 4.03 5.02
CA GLN A 13 3.20 4.74 4.51
C GLN A 13 3.56 5.66 3.34
N ASN A 14 4.64 6.44 3.44
CA ASN A 14 5.14 7.28 2.36
C ASN A 14 5.48 6.46 1.11
N MET A 15 6.18 5.33 1.26
CA MET A 15 6.51 4.45 0.13
C MET A 15 5.23 3.94 -0.55
N LEU A 16 4.23 3.50 0.21
CA LEU A 16 2.97 2.99 -0.33
C LEU A 16 2.15 4.10 -1.02
N VAL A 17 2.14 5.32 -0.49
CA VAL A 17 1.51 6.48 -1.13
C VAL A 17 2.20 6.83 -2.45
N HIS A 18 3.53 6.87 -2.49
CA HIS A 18 4.28 7.10 -3.73
C HIS A 18 4.04 6.00 -4.76
N THR A 19 4.00 4.75 -4.31
CA THR A 19 3.65 3.58 -5.13
C THR A 19 2.25 3.74 -5.75
N ALA A 20 1.27 4.14 -4.95
CA ALA A 20 -0.09 4.36 -5.41
C ALA A 20 -0.19 5.52 -6.41
N ASN A 21 0.64 6.56 -6.26
CA ASN A 21 0.73 7.65 -7.23
C ASN A 21 1.37 7.18 -8.55
N LEU A 22 2.42 6.38 -8.49
CA LEU A 22 3.02 5.76 -9.68
C LEU A 22 2.01 4.88 -10.43
N ALA A 23 1.20 4.10 -9.72
CA ALA A 23 0.15 3.28 -10.31
C ALA A 23 -0.86 4.08 -11.15
N LYS A 24 -1.13 5.36 -10.82
CA LYS A 24 -2.03 6.25 -11.61
C LYS A 24 -1.49 6.55 -13.01
N TYR A 25 -0.20 6.30 -13.27
CA TYR A 25 0.38 6.41 -14.60
C TYR A 25 -0.03 5.21 -15.46
N PHE A 26 0.01 4.02 -14.86
CA PHE A 26 -0.21 2.75 -15.52
C PHE A 26 -1.68 2.33 -15.56
N TRP A 27 -2.56 2.79 -14.68
CA TRP A 27 -3.98 2.44 -14.69
C TRP A 27 -4.89 3.66 -14.72
N GLU A 28 -6.04 3.52 -15.38
CA GLU A 28 -7.03 4.58 -15.43
C GLU A 28 -7.70 4.80 -14.07
N THR A 29 -7.92 6.05 -13.72
CA THR A 29 -8.77 6.44 -12.60
C THR A 29 -10.20 6.61 -13.13
N ASN A 30 -11.18 6.04 -12.44
CA ASN A 30 -12.59 6.03 -12.89
C ASN A 30 -13.25 7.44 -12.90
N LYS A 31 -12.52 8.50 -12.51
CA LYS A 31 -13.06 9.85 -12.27
C LYS A 31 -12.81 10.86 -13.41
N GLY A 32 -12.19 10.46 -14.53
CA GLY A 32 -11.85 11.38 -15.62
C GLY A 32 -12.95 11.53 -16.69
N GLN A 33 -13.33 12.77 -17.02
CA GLN A 33 -14.15 13.04 -18.21
C GLN A 33 -13.45 12.54 -19.48
N HIS A 34 -14.22 12.01 -20.44
CA HIS A 34 -13.77 11.55 -21.75
C HIS A 34 -12.69 10.44 -21.78
N LYS A 35 -12.43 9.72 -20.67
CA LYS A 35 -11.42 8.63 -20.61
C LYS A 35 -10.02 9.08 -21.07
N ILE A 36 -9.68 10.36 -20.91
CA ILE A 36 -8.42 10.95 -21.41
C ILE A 36 -7.17 10.21 -20.89
N HIS A 37 -7.26 9.60 -19.71
CA HIS A 37 -6.17 8.84 -19.09
C HIS A 37 -5.96 7.44 -19.68
N ARG A 38 -6.95 6.88 -20.39
CA ARG A 38 -6.91 5.49 -20.89
C ARG A 38 -5.77 5.28 -21.89
N LYS A 39 -5.62 6.21 -22.85
CA LYS A 39 -4.56 6.12 -23.87
C LYS A 39 -3.16 6.24 -23.24
N ARG A 40 -2.98 7.17 -22.30
CA ARG A 40 -1.73 7.28 -21.51
C ARG A 40 -1.43 5.98 -20.78
N ALA A 41 -2.37 5.46 -19.99
CA ALA A 41 -2.20 4.24 -19.22
C ALA A 41 -1.85 3.04 -20.10
N GLN A 42 -2.55 2.86 -21.23
CA GLN A 42 -2.24 1.80 -22.18
C GLN A 42 -0.85 1.95 -22.80
N ASN A 43 -0.46 3.16 -23.20
CA ASN A 43 0.86 3.41 -23.78
C ASN A 43 1.97 3.17 -22.77
N LEU A 44 1.86 3.72 -21.55
CA LEU A 44 2.89 3.56 -20.52
C LEU A 44 3.03 2.10 -20.10
N ARG A 45 1.94 1.34 -19.93
CA ARG A 45 2.05 -0.10 -19.64
C ARG A 45 2.77 -0.86 -20.75
N LYS A 46 2.56 -0.50 -22.02
CA LYS A 46 3.28 -1.12 -23.14
C LYS A 46 4.76 -0.75 -23.14
N VAL A 47 5.10 0.53 -22.92
CA VAL A 47 6.48 1.01 -22.93
C VAL A 47 7.31 0.40 -21.79
N PHE A 48 6.72 0.28 -20.60
CA PHE A 48 7.40 -0.24 -19.40
C PHE A 48 7.13 -1.74 -19.14
N ASP A 49 6.48 -2.43 -20.09
CA ASP A 49 6.11 -3.85 -20.01
C ASP A 49 5.38 -4.23 -18.71
N VAL A 50 4.46 -3.39 -18.26
CA VAL A 50 3.74 -3.57 -16.99
C VAL A 50 2.55 -4.48 -17.19
N SER A 51 2.58 -5.64 -16.52
CA SER A 51 1.50 -6.62 -16.56
C SER A 51 0.19 -6.05 -16.01
N ASN A 52 -0.93 -6.45 -16.60
CA ASN A 52 -2.25 -6.11 -16.06
C ASN A 52 -2.56 -6.78 -14.71
N ASN A 53 -1.75 -7.76 -14.31
CA ASN A 53 -1.80 -8.46 -13.02
C ASN A 53 -0.74 -7.95 -12.03
N SER A 54 -0.06 -6.84 -12.34
CA SER A 54 0.91 -6.21 -11.45
C SER A 54 0.28 -5.88 -10.09
N VAL A 55 1.03 -6.13 -9.02
CA VAL A 55 0.61 -5.83 -7.63
C VAL A 55 0.33 -4.34 -7.42
N LEU A 56 0.95 -3.46 -8.22
CA LEU A 56 0.73 -2.01 -8.16
C LEU A 56 -0.67 -1.58 -8.60
N LYS A 57 -1.43 -2.48 -9.26
CA LYS A 57 -2.80 -2.19 -9.69
C LYS A 57 -3.78 -2.11 -8.52
N ASN A 58 -3.46 -2.70 -7.37
CA ASN A 58 -4.37 -2.78 -6.24
C ASN A 58 -4.79 -1.38 -5.76
N LYS A 59 -6.10 -1.08 -5.88
CA LYS A 59 -6.68 0.22 -5.52
C LYS A 59 -6.98 0.32 -4.03
N ASP A 60 -7.12 -0.81 -3.34
CA ASP A 60 -7.54 -0.85 -1.94
C ASP A 60 -6.44 -0.27 -1.06
N LEU A 61 -5.18 -0.63 -1.35
CA LEU A 61 -4.01 -0.04 -0.72
C LEU A 61 -3.99 1.50 -0.84
N ARG A 62 -4.20 2.01 -2.06
CA ARG A 62 -4.22 3.46 -2.31
C ARG A 62 -5.33 4.14 -1.53
N ASN A 63 -6.56 3.70 -1.74
CA ASN A 63 -7.73 4.37 -1.17
C ASN A 63 -7.69 4.31 0.36
N HIS A 64 -7.15 3.23 0.92
CA HIS A 64 -7.01 3.06 2.36
C HIS A 64 -6.08 4.08 3.00
N LEU A 65 -4.89 4.28 2.40
CA LEU A 65 -3.88 5.19 2.94
C LEU A 65 -4.20 6.67 2.68
N GLU A 66 -4.81 7.00 1.54
CA GLU A 66 -5.23 8.37 1.21
C GLU A 66 -6.34 8.90 2.14
N HIS A 67 -7.17 8.00 2.69
CA HIS A 67 -8.31 8.33 3.55
C HIS A 67 -8.20 7.68 4.93
N LEU A 68 -6.98 7.54 5.46
CA LEU A 68 -6.74 6.81 6.70
C LEU A 68 -7.51 7.42 7.89
N ASP A 69 -7.59 8.75 7.97
CA ASP A 69 -8.36 9.48 8.97
C ASP A 69 -9.85 9.11 8.92
N GLU A 70 -10.49 9.22 7.76
CA GLU A 70 -11.90 8.82 7.59
C GLU A 70 -12.10 7.32 7.85
N ASN A 71 -11.13 6.49 7.49
CA ASN A 71 -11.21 5.04 7.67
C ASN A 71 -11.10 4.67 9.15
N ILE A 72 -10.33 5.40 9.96
CA ILE A 72 -10.29 5.25 11.41
C ILE A 72 -11.68 5.57 12.00
N ASP A 73 -12.29 6.70 11.61
CA ASP A 73 -13.62 7.06 12.10
C ASP A 73 -14.67 6.00 11.75
N LYS A 74 -14.72 5.59 10.47
CA LYS A 74 -15.61 4.51 10.02
C LYS A 74 -15.37 3.22 10.80
N TYR A 75 -14.11 2.86 11.05
CA TYR A 75 -13.75 1.66 11.79
C TYR A 75 -14.26 1.71 13.22
N LEU A 76 -13.95 2.80 13.94
CA LEU A 76 -14.32 3.02 15.34
C LEU A 76 -15.84 3.05 15.54
N TRP A 77 -16.59 3.55 14.55
CA TRP A 77 -18.03 3.81 14.68
C TRP A 77 -18.89 2.71 14.05
N SER A 78 -18.28 1.80 13.28
CA SER A 78 -19.01 0.73 12.59
C SER A 78 -19.65 -0.27 13.55
N LYS A 79 -18.97 -0.63 14.65
CA LYS A 79 -19.40 -1.59 15.68
C LYS A 79 -18.67 -1.31 17.00
N PRO A 80 -19.24 -1.73 18.15
CA PRO A 80 -18.50 -1.74 19.41
C PRO A 80 -17.20 -2.54 19.27
N ILE A 81 -16.08 -1.92 19.62
CA ILE A 81 -14.76 -2.56 19.58
C ILE A 81 -14.50 -3.25 20.92
N VAL A 82 -14.06 -4.50 20.86
CA VAL A 82 -13.63 -5.31 22.01
C VAL A 82 -12.22 -5.82 21.77
N GLY A 83 -11.41 -5.94 22.81
CA GLY A 83 -10.02 -6.37 22.69
C GLY A 83 -9.03 -5.22 22.77
N ARG A 84 -7.87 -5.35 22.12
CA ARG A 84 -6.75 -4.40 22.26
C ARG A 84 -6.57 -3.54 21.02
N ILE A 85 -6.47 -2.23 21.24
CA ILE A 85 -6.20 -1.25 20.18
C ILE A 85 -4.72 -0.87 20.21
N PHE A 86 -4.08 -0.93 19.05
CA PHE A 86 -2.71 -0.55 18.83
C PHE A 86 -2.66 0.58 17.79
N PRO A 87 -2.53 1.85 18.22
CA PRO A 87 -2.45 2.97 17.29
C PRO A 87 -1.23 2.90 16.36
N ALA A 88 -0.09 2.40 16.88
CA ALA A 88 1.12 2.16 16.12
C ALA A 88 1.84 0.92 16.66
N TYR A 89 2.32 0.06 15.76
CA TYR A 89 3.09 -1.13 16.12
C TYR A 89 4.20 -1.41 15.10
N VAL A 90 5.40 -1.69 15.57
CA VAL A 90 6.49 -2.24 14.76
C VAL A 90 7.15 -3.35 15.58
N GLY A 91 7.20 -4.56 15.02
CA GLY A 91 7.74 -5.73 15.72
C GLY A 91 7.41 -7.03 15.00
N PRO A 92 7.68 -8.19 15.62
CA PRO A 92 7.30 -9.49 15.05
C PRO A 92 5.78 -9.67 14.99
N GLU A 93 5.28 -10.66 14.25
CA GLU A 93 3.86 -10.99 14.27
C GLU A 93 3.43 -11.34 15.70
N MET A 94 2.31 -10.75 16.13
CA MET A 94 1.73 -11.06 17.43
C MET A 94 0.89 -12.31 17.32
N VAL A 95 1.03 -13.22 18.28
CA VAL A 95 0.12 -14.38 18.41
C VAL A 95 -1.30 -13.84 18.49
N ARG A 96 -2.18 -14.29 17.58
CA ARG A 96 -3.59 -13.89 17.56
C ARG A 96 -4.37 -14.87 18.43
N ASP A 97 -4.35 -14.63 19.74
CA ASP A 97 -5.14 -15.33 20.74
C ASP A 97 -6.63 -14.91 20.68
N ASN A 98 -7.47 -15.44 21.57
CA ASN A 98 -8.93 -15.22 21.55
C ASN A 98 -9.37 -13.75 21.74
N VAL A 99 -8.43 -12.83 22.00
CA VAL A 99 -8.69 -11.40 22.14
C VAL A 99 -8.34 -10.69 20.82
N PRO A 100 -9.31 -10.04 20.14
CA PRO A 100 -9.03 -9.32 18.90
C PRO A 100 -8.01 -8.19 19.08
N TYR A 101 -7.12 -8.04 18.10
CA TYR A 101 -6.19 -6.93 17.99
C TYR A 101 -6.59 -5.99 16.85
N HIS A 102 -6.58 -4.69 17.15
CA HIS A 102 -7.00 -3.64 16.24
C HIS A 102 -5.82 -2.71 15.98
N PHE A 103 -5.11 -2.92 14.88
CA PHE A 103 -3.98 -2.09 14.48
C PHE A 103 -4.45 -0.93 13.61
N PHE A 104 -4.17 0.31 14.01
CA PHE A 104 -4.38 1.45 13.10
C PHE A 104 -3.25 1.50 12.08
N ARG A 105 -2.00 1.32 12.52
CA ARG A 105 -0.84 1.11 11.67
C ARG A 105 0.08 0.10 12.34
N ALA A 106 0.44 -0.95 11.61
CA ALA A 106 1.39 -1.95 12.07
C ALA A 106 2.34 -2.37 10.95
N PHE A 107 3.60 -2.58 11.28
CA PHE A 107 4.56 -3.22 10.40
C PHE A 107 5.19 -4.42 11.10
N PHE A 108 4.95 -5.60 10.53
CA PHE A 108 5.45 -6.87 11.03
C PHE A 108 6.80 -7.19 10.39
N THR A 109 7.87 -7.17 11.18
CA THR A 109 9.25 -7.19 10.70
C THR A 109 9.72 -8.56 10.22
N ASP A 110 9.06 -9.63 10.68
CA ASP A 110 9.33 -11.02 10.30
C ASP A 110 8.72 -11.37 8.93
N SER A 111 7.49 -10.92 8.68
CA SER A 111 6.77 -11.17 7.42
C SER A 111 6.95 -10.05 6.38
N GLY A 112 7.43 -8.88 6.80
CA GLY A 112 7.45 -7.69 5.96
C GLY A 112 6.03 -7.25 5.56
N THR A 113 5.07 -7.39 6.46
CA THR A 113 3.66 -7.06 6.21
C THR A 113 3.28 -5.75 6.87
N PHE A 114 2.66 -4.85 6.12
CA PHE A 114 1.98 -3.68 6.67
C PHE A 114 0.49 -4.01 6.91
N GLU A 115 -0.01 -3.78 8.12
CA GLU A 115 -1.43 -3.92 8.46
C GLU A 115 -2.01 -2.58 8.92
N SER A 116 -3.23 -2.29 8.46
CA SER A 116 -3.97 -1.12 8.91
C SER A 116 -5.47 -1.39 8.85
N LEU A 117 -6.14 -1.29 9.99
CA LEU A 117 -7.57 -1.53 10.19
C LEU A 117 -8.04 -2.90 9.64
N GLY A 118 -7.19 -3.92 9.76
CA GLY A 118 -7.43 -5.28 9.29
C GLY A 118 -7.09 -5.54 7.82
N LEU A 119 -6.72 -4.52 7.04
CA LEU A 119 -6.16 -4.70 5.71
C LEU A 119 -4.67 -5.00 5.80
N ARG A 120 -4.22 -6.07 5.15
CA ARG A 120 -2.82 -6.52 5.15
C ARG A 120 -2.21 -6.39 3.76
N PHE A 121 -0.98 -5.92 3.72
CA PHE A 121 -0.21 -5.70 2.50
C PHE A 121 1.21 -6.26 2.67
N GLU A 122 1.55 -7.24 1.85
CA GLU A 122 2.93 -7.74 1.78
C GLU A 122 3.79 -6.72 1.03
N MET A 123 4.88 -6.27 1.67
CA MET A 123 5.71 -5.21 1.12
C MET A 123 6.65 -5.71 0.03
N GLN A 124 7.14 -6.94 0.15
CA GLN A 124 8.15 -7.49 -0.77
C GLN A 124 7.69 -7.52 -2.23
N PRO A 125 6.49 -8.03 -2.59
CA PRO A 125 6.04 -8.02 -3.99
C PRO A 125 5.96 -6.62 -4.59
N ILE A 126 5.60 -5.61 -3.78
CA ILE A 126 5.53 -4.21 -4.21
C ILE A 126 6.94 -3.71 -4.53
N VAL A 127 7.90 -3.94 -3.63
CA VAL A 127 9.31 -3.55 -3.81
C VAL A 127 9.91 -4.21 -5.04
N ASP A 128 9.66 -5.51 -5.25
CA ASP A 128 10.17 -6.26 -6.40
C ASP A 128 9.65 -5.72 -7.73
N GLU A 129 8.37 -5.37 -7.79
CA GLU A 129 7.75 -4.79 -8.99
C GLU A 129 8.25 -3.36 -9.24
N LEU A 130 8.40 -2.53 -8.21
CA LEU A 130 9.00 -1.19 -8.33
C LEU A 130 10.45 -1.28 -8.84
N TYR A 131 11.23 -2.22 -8.32
CA TYR A 131 12.60 -2.44 -8.74
C TYR A 131 12.68 -2.98 -10.18
N SER A 132 11.76 -3.84 -10.57
CA SER A 132 11.61 -4.31 -11.96
C SER A 132 11.32 -3.16 -12.92
N LEU A 133 10.41 -2.25 -12.55
CA LEU A 133 10.13 -1.03 -13.34
C LEU A 133 11.36 -0.14 -13.46
N TYR A 134 12.08 0.09 -12.35
CA TYR A 134 13.31 0.88 -12.35
C TYR A 134 14.35 0.28 -13.31
N ARG A 135 14.61 -1.02 -13.22
CA ARG A 135 15.53 -1.73 -14.13
C ARG A 135 15.12 -1.64 -15.59
N ARG A 136 13.82 -1.72 -15.92
CA ARG A 136 13.36 -1.55 -17.32
C ARG A 136 13.51 -0.11 -17.84
N SER A 137 13.50 0.85 -16.93
CA SER A 137 13.58 2.28 -17.26
C SER A 137 15.02 2.78 -17.41
N PHE A 138 15.96 2.19 -16.66
CA PHE A 138 17.34 2.68 -16.54
C PHE A 138 18.42 1.60 -16.70
N GLY A 139 18.03 0.33 -16.84
CA GLY A 139 18.94 -0.79 -17.07
C GLY A 139 19.21 -0.99 -18.56
N GLU A 140 20.50 -0.93 -18.90
CA GLU A 140 21.19 -1.25 -20.16
C GLU A 140 20.34 -1.25 -21.44
N THR A 141 20.62 -0.25 -22.28
CA THR A 141 20.41 -0.33 -23.73
C THR A 141 20.87 -1.71 -24.19
N LYS A 142 19.94 -2.57 -24.62
CA LYS A 142 20.29 -3.81 -25.31
C LYS A 142 21.23 -3.43 -26.45
N THR A 143 22.52 -3.74 -26.28
CA THR A 143 23.54 -3.67 -27.32
C THR A 143 23.41 -4.91 -28.20
#